data_AF-A0A7W1NVI2-F1
#
_entry.id   AF-A0A7W1NVI2-F1
#
_cell.length_a   1.000
_cell.length_b   1.000
_cell.length_c   1.000
_cell.angle_alpha   90.00
_cell.angle_beta   90.00
_cell.angle_gamma   90.00
#
_symmetry.space_group_name_H-M   'P 1'
#
loop_
_entity.id
_entity.type
_entity.pdbx_description
1 polymer ?
#
loop_
_entity_poly.entity_id
_entity_poly.type
_entity_poly.pdbx_seq_one_letter_code
_entity_poly.pdbx_strand_id
1 'polypeptide(L)' 'SEAIIAYTPLRRIATPEDVAGVVAFLAGEDGRFMTGSALVVDGGKTLLA' A
#
# COMPACT_ATOMS: atom_id res chain seq x y z
N SER A 1 0.64 7.42 17.07
CA SER A 1 -0.30 6.58 16.30
C SER A 1 -1.53 7.35 15.85
N GLU A 2 -2.14 8.18 16.70
CA GLU A 2 -3.33 8.98 16.35
C GLU A 2 -3.16 9.85 15.10
N ALA A 3 -2.05 10.59 14.98
CA ALA A 3 -1.77 11.39 13.79
C ALA A 3 -1.71 10.54 12.51
N ILE A 4 -1.13 9.34 12.56
CA ILE A 4 -1.09 8.44 11.40
C ILE A 4 -2.50 8.04 10.98
N ILE A 5 -3.35 7.68 11.95
CA ILE A 5 -4.76 7.32 11.71
C ILE A 5 -5.55 8.53 11.16
N ALA A 6 -5.32 9.73 11.69
CA ALA A 6 -6.01 10.95 11.27
C ALA A 6 -5.70 11.32 9.80
N TYR A 7 -4.45 11.13 9.38
CA TYR A 7 -3.99 11.44 8.01
C TYR A 7 -4.04 10.25 7.05
N THR A 8 -4.58 9.10 7.46
CA THR A 8 -4.83 7.95 6.57
C THR A 8 -6.32 7.93 6.21
N PRO A 9 -6.73 8.09 4.94
CA PRO A 9 -8.13 8.03 4.53
C PRO A 9 -8.88 6.78 5.02
N LEU A 10 -8.22 5.62 5.05
CA LEU A 10 -8.81 4.38 5.60
C LEU A 10 -8.92 4.34 7.14
N ARG A 11 -8.49 5.39 7.85
CA ARG A 11 -8.66 5.60 9.30
C ARG A 11 -8.20 4.45 10.18
N ARG A 12 -7.12 3.77 9.78
CA ARG A 12 -6.48 2.72 10.60
C ARG A 12 -5.01 2.59 10.26
N ILE A 13 -4.26 1.92 11.14
CA ILE A 13 -2.91 1.47 10.84
C ILE A 13 -2.99 0.22 9.94
N ALA A 14 -2.12 0.15 8.94
CA ALA A 14 -1.99 -1.02 8.09
C ALA A 14 -1.45 -2.21 8.88
N THR A 15 -1.92 -3.39 8.53
CA THR A 15 -1.42 -4.69 8.98
C THR A 15 -0.44 -5.23 7.92
N PRO A 16 0.42 -6.21 8.27
CA PRO A 16 1.26 -6.89 7.28
C PRO A 16 0.47 -7.43 6.08
N GLU A 17 -0.74 -7.93 6.33
CA GLU A 17 -1.63 -8.53 5.33
C GLU A 17 -2.10 -7.51 4.28
N ASP A 18 -2.20 -6.22 4.63
CA ASP A 18 -2.58 -5.15 3.69
C ASP A 18 -1.54 -4.94 2.57
N VAL A 19 -0.28 -5.32 2.81
CA VAL A 19 0.83 -5.15 1.84
C VAL A 19 1.20 -6.49 1.20
N ALA A 20 1.07 -7.60 1.94
CA ALA A 20 1.48 -8.93 1.50
C ALA A 20 0.82 -9.35 0.18
N GLY A 21 -0.48 -9.09 0.00
CA GLY A 21 -1.18 -9.42 -1.24
C GLY A 21 -0.63 -8.69 -2.48
N VAL A 22 -0.29 -7.41 -2.33
CA VAL A 22 0.30 -6.61 -3.41
C VAL A 22 1.71 -7.09 -3.73
N VAL A 23 2.51 -7.43 -2.71
CA VAL A 23 3.84 -8.01 -2.91
C VAL A 23 3.74 -9.34 -3.66
N ALA A 24 2.81 -10.22 -3.26
CA ALA A 24 2.60 -11.50 -3.94
C ALA A 24 2.18 -11.32 -5.41
N PHE A 25 1.34 -10.33 -5.70
CA PHE A 25 0.98 -9.97 -7.08
C PHE A 25 2.21 -9.48 -7.88
N LEU A 26 2.96 -8.52 -7.34
CA LEU A 26 4.13 -7.95 -8.03
C LEU A 26 5.25 -8.98 -8.25
N ALA A 27 5.46 -9.88 -7.29
CA ALA A 27 6.44 -10.96 -7.39
C ALA A 27 5.94 -12.19 -8.17
N GLY A 28 4.63 -12.26 -8.41
CA GLY A 28 3.97 -13.38 -9.06
C GLY A 28 3.91 -13.26 -10.59
N GLU A 29 3.31 -14.27 -11.21
CA GLU A 29 3.15 -14.35 -12.67
C GLU A 29 2.34 -13.19 -13.26
N ASP A 30 1.38 -12.67 -12.48
CA ASP A 30 0.54 -11.54 -12.88
C ASP A 30 1.34 -10.22 -12.96
N GLY A 31 2.42 -10.10 -12.18
CA GLY A 31 3.30 -8.94 -12.15
C GLY A 31 4.48 -9.01 -13.12
N ARG A 32 4.68 -10.12 -13.86
CA ARG A 32 5.96 -10.44 -14.53
C ARG A 32 6.47 -9.43 -15.57
N PHE A 33 5.59 -8.58 -16.09
CA PHE A 33 5.94 -7.55 -17.08
C PHE A 33 5.97 -6.13 -16.49
N MET A 34 5.71 -6.01 -15.18
CA MET A 34 5.76 -4.74 -14.47
C MET A 34 7.20 -4.44 -14.04
N THR A 35 7.73 -3.30 -14.47
CA THR A 35 9.04 -2.81 -14.06
C THR A 35 9.08 -1.29 -14.09
N GLY A 36 10.03 -0.69 -13.35
CA GLY A 36 10.25 0.77 -13.31
C GLY A 36 9.10 1.59 -12.71
N SER A 37 8.10 0.94 -12.10
CA SER A 37 6.91 1.59 -11.55
C SER A 37 6.90 1.53 -10.03
N ALA A 38 6.37 2.57 -9.38
CA ALA A 38 6.12 2.58 -7.94
C ALA A 38 4.61 2.44 -7.68
N LEU A 39 4.22 1.48 -6.84
CA LEU A 39 2.84 1.28 -6.41
C LEU A 39 2.70 1.65 -4.93
N VAL A 40 1.85 2.63 -4.63
CA VAL A 40 1.63 3.13 -3.27
C VAL A 40 0.56 2.30 -2.58
N VAL A 41 0.90 1.73 -1.41
CA VAL A 41 0.01 0.89 -0.59
C VAL A 41 0.03 1.42 0.84
N ASP A 42 -0.71 2.49 1.10
CA ASP A 42 -0.62 3.24 2.37
C ASP A 42 -1.99 3.69 2.93
N GLY A 43 -3.07 3.10 2.43
CA GLY A 43 -4.43 3.49 2.80
C GLY A 43 -4.84 4.90 2.36
N GLY A 44 -4.12 5.46 1.37
CA GLY A 44 -4.40 6.75 0.74
C GLY A 44 -3.67 7.94 1.40
N LYS A 45 -2.72 7.69 2.29
CA LYS A 45 -2.02 8.72 3.04
C LYS A 45 -1.25 9.69 2.13
N THR A 46 -0.62 9.20 1.06
CA THR A 46 0.10 10.01 0.07
C THR A 46 -0.81 11.00 -0.68
N LEU A 47 -2.12 10.77 -0.75
CA LEU A 47 -3.05 11.69 -1.43
C LEU A 47 -3.37 12.96 -0.62
N LEU A 48 -3.07 12.97 0.68
CA LEU A 48 -3.36 14.08 1.60
C LEU A 48 -2.11 14.86 2.00
N ALA A 49 -0.93 14.46 1.51
CA ALA A 49 0.36 15.06 1.82
C ALA A 49 0.87 15.93 0.65
#